data_AF-A0A5R2N9U9-F1
#
_entry.id   AF-A0A5R2N9U9-F1
#
_cell.length_a   1.000
_cell.length_b   1.000
_cell.length_c   1.000
_cell.angle_alpha   90.00
_cell.angle_beta   90.00
_cell.angle_gamma   90.00
#
_symmetry.space_group_name_H-M   'P 1'
#
loop_
_entity.id
_entity.type
_entity.pdbx_description
1 polymer ?
#
loop_
_entity_poly.entity_id
_entity_poly.type
_entity_poly.pdbx_seq_one_letter_code
_entity_poly.pdbx_strand_id
1 'polypeptide(L)'
;MADGTSGNYVEVELDTSLVASTQPSVAMDGTSGADTFKIDNLNIKDLIVDYHGDEGDKIDLTALFDKAPAGNIADYVHYNSATSTVSVDTSGSGNAANFVDVAVLQNAPAAGTINILYDDATHTQQHVTI
;
A
#
# COMPACT_ATOMS: atom_id res chain seq x y z
N MET A 1 -16.49 -51.43 -22.47
CA MET A 1 -15.46 -50.66 -21.75
C MET A 1 -14.59 -50.02 -22.82
N ALA A 2 -14.88 -48.78 -23.22
CA ALA A 2 -14.11 -48.06 -24.24
C ALA A 2 -13.10 -47.16 -23.52
N ASP A 3 -11.83 -47.27 -23.88
CA ASP A 3 -10.69 -46.53 -23.34
C ASP A 3 -10.61 -45.14 -24.01
N GLY A 4 -11.22 -44.15 -23.38
CA GLY A 4 -11.22 -42.79 -23.89
C GLY A 4 -9.81 -42.18 -23.92
N THR A 5 -9.13 -42.19 -25.05
CA THR A 5 -8.04 -41.24 -25.35
C THR A 5 -7.88 -41.04 -26.86
N SER A 6 -8.58 -40.05 -27.40
CA SER A 6 -8.17 -39.38 -28.64
C SER A 6 -8.72 -37.95 -28.65
N GLY A 7 -8.13 -37.10 -27.82
CA GLY A 7 -8.24 -35.65 -27.93
C GLY A 7 -6.94 -35.10 -28.49
N ASN A 8 -7.01 -34.35 -29.58
CA ASN A 8 -5.87 -33.61 -30.11
C ASN A 8 -5.65 -32.38 -29.21
N TYR A 9 -4.65 -32.42 -28.34
CA TYR A 9 -4.27 -31.27 -27.53
C TYR A 9 -3.42 -30.35 -28.39
N VAL A 10 -3.94 -29.17 -28.73
CA VAL A 10 -3.08 -28.06 -29.15
C VAL A 10 -2.46 -27.55 -27.86
N GLU A 11 -1.17 -27.80 -27.65
CA GLU A 11 -0.43 -27.08 -26.62
C GLU A 11 -0.40 -25.62 -27.04
N VAL A 12 -1.25 -24.81 -26.42
CA VAL A 12 -1.06 -23.36 -26.46
C VAL A 12 0.19 -23.14 -25.61
N GLU A 13 1.28 -22.73 -26.25
CA GLU A 13 2.43 -22.20 -25.53
C GLU A 13 1.91 -21.07 -24.65
N LEU A 14 1.74 -21.33 -23.36
CA LEU A 14 1.57 -20.28 -22.37
C LEU A 14 2.86 -19.50 -22.46
N ASP A 15 2.79 -18.29 -23.01
CA ASP A 15 3.90 -17.35 -22.95
C ASP A 15 4.22 -17.13 -21.47
N THR A 16 5.21 -17.85 -20.96
CA THR A 16 5.70 -17.73 -19.59
C THR A 16 6.56 -16.48 -19.44
N SER A 17 6.51 -15.52 -20.37
CA SER A 17 7.11 -14.20 -20.23
C SER A 17 6.43 -13.32 -19.18
N LEU A 18 5.80 -13.91 -18.15
CA LEU A 18 5.59 -13.21 -16.89
C LEU A 18 6.95 -12.99 -16.21
N VAL A 19 7.73 -12.10 -16.82
CA VAL A 19 9.01 -11.58 -16.38
C VAL A 19 8.75 -10.64 -15.21
N ALA A 20 8.56 -11.22 -14.04
CA ALA A 20 9.11 -10.76 -12.77
C ALA A 20 8.49 -11.60 -11.64
N SER A 21 9.29 -12.45 -10.99
CA SER A 21 9.00 -12.79 -9.60
C SER A 21 9.38 -11.59 -8.72
N THR A 22 8.67 -10.48 -8.86
CA THR A 22 8.48 -9.58 -7.73
C THR A 22 7.39 -10.21 -6.89
N GLN A 23 7.71 -10.53 -5.64
CA GLN A 23 6.74 -10.91 -4.60
C GLN A 23 5.45 -10.11 -4.80
N PRO A 24 4.24 -10.71 -4.74
CA PRO A 24 3.02 -10.00 -5.10
C PRO A 24 2.90 -8.76 -4.21
N SER A 25 3.21 -7.59 -4.78
CA SER A 25 2.59 -6.36 -4.34
C SER A 25 1.11 -6.59 -4.58
N VAL A 26 0.27 -6.43 -3.54
CA VAL A 26 -1.15 -6.35 -3.80
C VAL A 26 -1.32 -5.06 -4.60
N ALA A 27 -1.58 -5.19 -5.91
CA ALA A 27 -1.97 -4.07 -6.72
C ALA A 27 -3.38 -3.68 -6.27
N MET A 28 -3.53 -2.49 -5.72
CA MET A 28 -4.81 -1.96 -5.30
C MET A 28 -5.19 -0.85 -6.27
N ASP A 29 -6.30 -1.07 -6.98
CA ASP A 29 -7.02 -0.06 -7.73
C ASP A 29 -8.23 0.41 -6.92
N GLY A 30 -8.39 1.72 -6.88
CA GLY A 30 -9.60 2.39 -6.44
C GLY A 30 -10.69 2.30 -7.50
N THR A 31 -11.80 2.93 -7.17
CA THR A 31 -12.89 3.19 -8.10
C THR A 31 -12.87 4.67 -8.48
N SER A 32 -14.00 5.23 -8.92
CA SER A 32 -14.11 6.68 -9.10
C SER A 32 -14.54 7.33 -7.79
N GLY A 33 -13.94 8.46 -7.40
CA GLY A 33 -14.27 9.16 -6.16
C GLY A 33 -13.41 8.72 -4.99
N ALA A 34 -13.82 9.06 -3.76
CA ALA A 34 -12.99 8.83 -2.58
C ALA A 34 -12.86 7.33 -2.23
N ASP A 35 -11.67 6.78 -2.40
CA ASP A 35 -11.33 5.42 -2.03
C ASP A 35 -10.52 5.33 -0.73
N THR A 36 -10.42 4.12 -0.16
CA THR A 36 -9.59 3.86 1.02
C THR A 36 -8.74 2.62 0.80
N PHE A 37 -7.43 2.84 0.71
CA PHE A 37 -6.42 1.80 0.52
C PHE A 37 -5.88 1.36 1.88
N LYS A 38 -6.29 0.20 2.34
CA LYS A 38 -5.89 -0.31 3.65
C LYS A 38 -4.58 -1.10 3.56
N ILE A 39 -3.63 -0.75 4.42
CA ILE A 39 -2.36 -1.45 4.59
C ILE A 39 -2.29 -1.98 6.01
N ASP A 40 -2.18 -3.29 6.17
CA ASP A 40 -2.16 -3.97 7.47
C ASP A 40 -0.94 -4.90 7.66
N ASN A 41 0.04 -4.81 6.76
CA ASN A 41 1.26 -5.61 6.81
C ASN A 41 2.51 -4.76 6.52
N LEU A 42 3.58 -4.98 7.28
CA LEU A 42 4.87 -4.31 7.09
C LEU A 42 5.83 -5.09 6.17
N ASN A 43 5.58 -6.38 5.93
CA ASN A 43 6.50 -7.27 5.21
C ASN A 43 6.24 -7.32 3.71
N ILE A 44 5.13 -6.73 3.27
CA ILE A 44 4.72 -6.68 1.87
C ILE A 44 4.57 -5.21 1.51
N LYS A 45 5.18 -4.83 0.39
CA LYS A 45 5.05 -3.49 -0.16
C LYS A 45 3.92 -3.51 -1.17
N ASP A 46 2.85 -2.80 -0.88
CA ASP A 46 1.69 -2.68 -1.76
C ASP A 46 1.97 -1.71 -2.91
N LEU A 47 1.26 -1.90 -4.02
CA LEU A 47 1.28 -0.99 -5.16
C LEU A 47 -0.11 -0.37 -5.30
N ILE A 48 -0.24 0.92 -5.01
CA ILE A 48 -1.49 1.65 -5.18
C ILE A 48 -1.41 2.40 -6.52
N VAL A 49 -2.29 2.04 -7.44
CA VAL A 49 -2.14 2.42 -8.85
C VAL A 49 -2.71 3.80 -9.15
N ASP A 50 -3.76 4.18 -8.45
CA ASP A 50 -4.65 5.29 -8.82
C ASP A 50 -5.01 6.20 -7.63
N TYR A 51 -4.11 6.33 -6.65
CA TYR A 51 -4.33 7.28 -5.56
C TYR A 51 -4.50 8.73 -6.08
N HIS A 52 -5.62 9.34 -5.73
CA HIS A 52 -6.03 10.70 -6.07
C HIS A 52 -6.53 11.46 -4.84
N GLY A 53 -5.62 12.11 -4.12
CA GLY A 53 -5.95 12.85 -2.89
C GLY A 53 -7.03 13.94 -3.03
N ASP A 54 -7.16 14.55 -4.22
CA ASP A 54 -8.20 15.55 -4.52
C ASP A 54 -9.61 14.94 -4.62
N GLU A 55 -9.73 13.66 -4.94
CA GLU A 55 -11.01 12.93 -4.93
C GLU A 55 -11.43 12.50 -3.53
N GLY A 56 -10.50 12.61 -2.56
CA GLY A 56 -10.73 12.30 -1.15
C GLY A 56 -10.08 11.01 -0.68
N ASP A 57 -9.32 10.34 -1.57
CA ASP A 57 -8.64 9.08 -1.32
C ASP A 57 -7.81 9.10 -0.05
N LYS A 58 -7.75 7.95 0.62
CA LYS A 58 -7.05 7.78 1.89
C LYS A 58 -6.23 6.51 1.90
N ILE A 59 -5.09 6.56 2.58
CA ILE A 59 -4.33 5.37 2.94
C ILE A 59 -4.61 5.08 4.41
N ASP A 60 -5.20 3.93 4.69
CA ASP A 60 -5.53 3.47 6.04
C ASP A 60 -4.39 2.64 6.63
N LEU A 61 -3.73 3.21 7.65
CA LEU A 61 -2.62 2.63 8.39
C LEU A 61 -3.02 2.29 9.85
N THR A 62 -4.31 2.35 10.19
CA THR A 62 -4.82 2.10 11.55
C THR A 62 -4.41 0.74 12.11
N ALA A 63 -4.18 -0.25 11.24
CA ALA A 63 -3.74 -1.58 11.65
C ALA A 63 -2.25 -1.67 12.00
N LEU A 64 -1.43 -0.66 11.67
CA LEU A 64 0.02 -0.74 11.80
C LEU A 64 0.56 -0.14 13.09
N PHE A 65 -0.09 0.89 13.63
CA PHE A 65 0.36 1.58 14.84
C PHE A 65 -0.77 2.40 15.49
N ASP A 66 -0.63 2.62 16.80
CA ASP A 66 -1.36 3.64 17.54
C ASP A 66 -0.45 4.83 17.82
N LYS A 67 -0.88 6.03 17.44
CA LYS A 67 -0.09 7.24 17.67
C LYS A 67 -0.11 7.63 19.15
N ALA A 68 1.08 7.74 19.75
CA ALA A 68 1.21 8.23 21.12
C ALA A 68 0.65 9.67 21.29
N PRO A 69 0.07 10.01 22.46
CA PRO A 69 -0.62 11.30 22.66
C PRO A 69 0.24 12.53 22.38
N ALA A 70 1.55 12.48 22.69
CA ALA A 70 2.50 13.57 22.49
C ALA A 70 3.43 13.38 21.27
N GLY A 71 3.29 12.28 20.51
CA GLY A 71 4.13 12.02 19.32
C GLY A 71 3.75 12.92 18.15
N ASN A 72 4.65 13.13 17.18
CA ASN A 72 4.32 13.74 15.90
C ASN A 72 3.96 12.65 14.90
N ILE A 73 2.98 12.86 14.01
CA ILE A 73 2.67 11.87 12.95
C ILE A 73 3.87 11.66 12.01
N ALA A 74 4.71 12.69 11.85
CA ALA A 74 5.97 12.58 11.11
C ALA A 74 6.99 11.64 11.78
N ASP A 75 6.77 11.22 13.03
CA ASP A 75 7.61 10.18 13.66
C ASP A 75 7.16 8.76 13.25
N TYR A 76 6.01 8.62 12.61
CA TYR A 76 5.39 7.35 12.24
C TYR A 76 5.27 7.16 10.74
N VAL A 77 4.95 8.19 9.96
CA VAL A 77 4.63 8.03 8.53
C VAL A 77 5.34 9.07 7.69
N HIS A 78 6.09 8.62 6.68
CA HIS A 78 6.72 9.49 5.69
C HIS A 78 6.21 9.16 4.29
N TYR A 79 6.24 10.18 3.44
CA TYR A 79 6.17 10.02 2.00
C TYR A 79 7.42 10.59 1.35
N ASN A 80 8.05 9.79 0.49
CA ASN A 80 9.16 10.22 -0.34
C ASN A 80 8.69 10.40 -1.79
N SER A 81 8.54 11.65 -2.23
CA SER A 81 8.07 11.96 -3.58
C SER A 81 9.07 11.62 -4.69
N ALA A 82 10.35 11.38 -4.37
CA ALA A 82 11.34 10.96 -5.37
C ALA A 82 11.16 9.49 -5.76
N THR A 83 10.69 8.67 -4.82
CA THR A 83 10.45 7.22 -5.01
C THR A 83 8.96 6.87 -5.02
N SER A 84 8.09 7.83 -4.72
CA SER A 84 6.64 7.68 -4.52
C SER A 84 6.30 6.61 -3.47
N THR A 85 7.09 6.55 -2.39
CA THR A 85 6.96 5.51 -1.36
C THR A 85 6.40 6.07 -0.08
N VAL A 86 5.43 5.36 0.49
CA VAL A 86 4.97 5.55 1.87
C VAL A 86 5.73 4.58 2.77
N SER A 87 6.30 5.10 3.84
CA SER A 87 7.02 4.30 4.83
C SER A 87 6.52 4.56 6.24
N VAL A 88 6.62 3.54 7.09
CA VAL A 88 6.06 3.54 8.46
C VAL A 88 7.10 3.12 9.50
N ASP A 89 7.24 3.91 10.57
CA ASP A 89 7.87 3.52 11.84
C ASP A 89 6.78 3.26 12.89
N THR A 90 6.48 1.98 13.12
CA THR A 90 5.42 1.57 14.07
C THR A 90 5.78 1.81 15.53
N SER A 91 7.06 2.08 15.83
CA SER A 91 7.50 2.44 17.18
C SER A 91 7.25 3.91 17.50
N GLY A 92 7.04 4.76 16.49
CA GLY A 92 6.88 6.20 16.65
C GLY A 92 8.14 6.91 17.13
N SER A 93 9.32 6.30 16.90
CA SER A 93 10.60 6.82 17.39
C SER A 93 11.15 7.95 16.51
N GLY A 94 10.70 8.04 15.26
CA GLY A 94 11.22 8.96 14.26
C GLY A 94 12.65 8.63 13.79
N ASN A 95 13.20 7.48 14.20
CA ASN A 95 14.52 7.05 13.74
C ASN A 95 14.41 6.55 12.29
N ALA A 96 15.16 7.17 11.38
CA ALA A 96 15.18 6.83 9.95
C ALA A 96 15.44 5.33 9.67
N ALA A 97 16.17 4.63 10.55
CA ALA A 97 16.45 3.20 10.40
C ALA A 97 15.23 2.29 10.67
N ASN A 98 14.19 2.81 11.34
CA ASN A 98 13.00 2.04 11.72
C ASN A 98 11.87 2.15 10.68
N PHE A 99 11.99 3.04 9.70
CA PHE A 99 10.99 3.19 8.65
C PHE A 99 11.04 2.02 7.68
N VAL A 100 9.89 1.36 7.53
CA VAL A 100 9.67 0.28 6.58
C VAL A 100 8.82 0.78 5.44
N ASP A 101 9.27 0.57 4.22
CA ASP A 101 8.49 0.85 3.01
C ASP A 101 7.25 -0.06 2.94
N VAL A 102 6.05 0.51 3.00
CA VAL A 102 4.79 -0.27 3.00
C VAL A 102 3.97 -0.11 1.72
N ALA A 103 4.14 0.99 0.98
CA ALA A 103 3.48 1.15 -0.31
C ALA A 103 4.30 1.98 -1.32
N VAL A 104 4.02 1.76 -2.61
CA VAL A 104 4.37 2.64 -3.73
C VAL A 104 3.08 3.22 -4.32
N LEU A 105 3.07 4.52 -4.59
CA LEU A 105 1.98 5.23 -5.28
C LEU A 105 2.38 5.46 -6.74
N GLN A 106 1.68 4.85 -7.70
CA GLN A 106 2.10 4.89 -9.11
C GLN A 106 1.90 6.26 -9.78
N ASN A 107 0.86 6.99 -9.38
CA ASN A 107 0.59 8.35 -9.90
C ASN A 107 1.46 9.45 -9.25
N ALA A 108 2.44 9.08 -8.41
CA ALA A 108 3.42 9.99 -7.80
C ALA A 108 2.82 11.32 -7.29
N PRO A 109 1.87 11.28 -6.34
CA PRO A 109 1.24 12.49 -5.83
C PRO A 109 2.29 13.46 -5.24
N ALA A 110 1.96 14.74 -5.25
CA ALA A 110 2.82 15.75 -4.62
C ALA A 110 2.87 15.53 -3.10
N ALA A 111 3.98 15.92 -2.46
CA ALA A 111 4.00 15.98 -1.00
C ALA A 111 2.97 17.01 -0.50
N GLY A 112 2.34 16.76 0.64
CA GLY A 112 1.25 17.59 1.16
C GLY A 112 -0.13 17.25 0.59
N THR A 113 -0.28 16.17 -0.17
CA THR A 113 -1.59 15.76 -0.75
C THR A 113 -2.00 14.34 -0.37
N ILE A 114 -1.24 13.65 0.49
CA ILE A 114 -1.54 12.28 0.87
C ILE A 114 -2.34 12.27 2.16
N ASN A 115 -3.56 11.76 2.12
CA ASN A 115 -4.43 11.64 3.28
C ASN A 115 -4.19 10.29 3.96
N ILE A 116 -3.82 10.34 5.23
CA ILE A 116 -3.54 9.16 6.06
C ILE A 116 -4.63 9.01 7.11
N LEU A 117 -5.16 7.80 7.26
CA LEU A 117 -5.92 7.39 8.45
C LEU A 117 -5.00 6.60 9.39
N TYR A 118 -5.10 6.89 10.69
CA TYR A 118 -4.34 6.23 11.74
C TYR A 118 -5.14 6.27 13.05
N ASP A 119 -4.85 5.39 13.99
CA ASP A 119 -5.49 5.41 15.31
C ASP A 119 -4.62 6.17 16.32
N ASP A 120 -5.24 6.88 17.26
CA ASP A 120 -4.54 7.40 18.44
C ASP A 120 -4.41 6.33 19.54
N ALA A 121 -3.71 6.64 20.62
CA ALA A 121 -3.52 5.74 21.76
C ALA A 121 -4.82 5.26 22.45
N THR A 122 -5.98 5.80 22.08
CA THR A 122 -7.30 5.34 22.54
C THR A 122 -8.02 4.47 21.52
N HIS A 123 -7.34 4.08 20.42
CA HIS A 123 -7.89 3.38 19.25
C HIS A 123 -9.02 4.18 18.59
N THR A 124 -8.93 5.51 18.63
CA THR A 124 -9.84 6.39 17.90
C THR A 124 -9.18 6.79 16.59
N GLN A 125 -9.88 6.55 15.47
CA GLN A 125 -9.40 6.93 14.15
C GLN A 125 -9.27 8.44 14.00
N GLN A 126 -8.13 8.85 13.49
CA GLN A 126 -7.76 10.20 13.14
C GLN A 126 -7.40 10.28 11.66
N HIS A 127 -7.33 11.50 11.12
CA HIS A 127 -6.82 11.74 9.78
C HIS A 127 -5.83 12.90 9.75
N VAL A 128 -4.92 12.87 8.78
CA VAL A 128 -4.01 13.99 8.47
C VAL A 128 -3.68 13.98 6.97
N THR A 129 -3.25 15.12 6.45
CA THR A 129 -2.61 15.20 5.12
C THR A 129 -1.12 15.47 5.29
N ILE A 130 -0.28 14.66 4.64
CA ILE A 130 1.20 14.74 4.68
C ILE A 130 1.81 15.02 3.31
#